data_AF-A0A525I441-F1
#
_entry.id   AF-A0A525I441-F1
#
_cell.length_a   1.000
_cell.length_b   1.000
_cell.length_c   1.000
_cell.angle_alpha   90.00
_cell.angle_beta   90.00
_cell.angle_gamma   90.00
#
_symmetry.space_group_name_H-M   'P 1'
#
loop_
_entity.id
_entity.type
_entity.pdbx_description
1 polymer ?
#
loop_
_entity_poly.entity_id
_entity_poly.type
_entity_poly.pdbx_seq_one_letter_code
_entity_poly.pdbx_strand_id
1 'polypeptide(L)'
;MTKTAALSGLIMALLPALLPSSALAGSLECAKVDVPKHIIADHGGRWVELAPAQWQFLRGVYAADPTSPTTLPVGDRAALAQMGGADFGLVFFIDGDRACSPIVVSRDVVEMLRDVGTGHINHAGQGL
;
A
#
# COMPACT_ATOMS: atom_id res chain seq x y z
N MET A 1 30.90 31.15 62.98
CA MET A 1 30.50 29.76 63.28
C MET A 1 30.16 29.07 61.97
N THR A 2 31.09 28.25 61.50
CA THR A 2 31.06 27.50 60.23
C THR A 2 30.22 26.24 60.38
N LYS A 3 29.29 25.98 59.45
CA LYS A 3 28.64 24.67 59.29
C LYS A 3 28.78 24.21 57.84
N THR A 4 29.55 23.14 57.69
CA THR A 4 29.69 22.28 56.52
C THR A 4 28.38 21.56 56.22
N ALA A 5 27.99 21.53 54.94
CA ALA A 5 27.02 20.59 54.41
C ALA A 5 27.66 19.91 53.19
N ALA A 6 27.90 18.60 53.31
CA ALA A 6 28.42 17.76 52.24
C ALA A 6 27.31 17.46 51.23
N LEU A 7 27.58 17.69 49.94
CA LEU A 7 26.66 17.39 48.85
C LEU A 7 26.63 15.88 48.55
N SER A 8 25.43 15.30 48.64
CA SER A 8 25.09 14.00 48.04
C SER A 8 25.24 14.05 46.52
N GLY A 9 26.17 13.27 45.97
CA GLY A 9 26.31 13.07 44.53
C GLY A 9 25.25 12.10 44.01
N LEU A 10 24.25 12.62 43.30
CA LEU A 10 23.31 11.84 42.50
C LEU A 10 23.97 11.59 41.13
N ILE A 11 24.45 10.37 40.87
CA ILE A 11 25.02 9.99 39.57
C ILE A 11 23.85 9.77 38.60
N MET A 12 23.60 10.78 37.76
CA MET A 12 22.63 10.76 36.68
C MET A 12 23.26 10.06 35.46
N ALA A 13 23.02 8.76 35.30
CA ALA A 13 23.41 8.02 34.11
C ALA A 13 22.43 8.33 32.96
N LEU A 14 22.74 9.38 32.19
CA LEU A 14 22.16 9.63 30.87
C LEU A 14 22.86 8.71 29.85
N LEU A 15 22.25 7.59 29.50
CA LEU A 15 22.54 6.90 28.24
C LEU A 15 21.53 7.35 27.19
N PRO A 16 21.90 8.15 26.18
CA PRO A 16 21.06 8.37 25.03
C PRO A 16 21.26 7.25 23.99
N ALA A 17 20.13 6.66 23.62
CA ALA A 17 19.74 6.25 22.27
C ALA A 17 20.78 5.57 21.36
N LEU A 18 20.61 4.27 21.14
CA LEU A 18 20.88 3.59 19.86
C LEU A 18 20.07 2.28 19.85
N LEU A 19 18.74 2.39 19.95
CA LEU A 19 17.89 1.27 19.52
C LEU A 19 17.78 1.39 18.00
N PRO A 20 18.15 0.35 17.22
CA PRO A 20 17.81 0.33 15.82
C PRO A 20 16.29 0.42 15.74
N SER A 21 15.79 1.52 15.17
CA SER A 21 14.41 1.58 14.72
C SER A 21 14.27 0.49 13.67
N SER A 22 13.81 -0.68 14.09
CA SER A 22 13.21 -1.65 13.19
C SER A 22 12.01 -0.94 12.59
N ALA A 23 12.22 -0.26 11.47
CA ALA A 23 11.15 0.09 10.57
C ALA A 23 10.44 -1.23 10.27
N LEU A 24 9.22 -1.38 10.80
CA LEU A 24 8.27 -2.36 10.29
C LEU A 24 7.97 -1.92 8.86
N ALA A 25 8.86 -2.25 7.93
CA ALA A 25 8.49 -2.45 6.56
C ALA A 25 7.46 -3.58 6.62
N GLY A 26 6.16 -3.22 6.57
CA GLY A 26 5.10 -4.21 6.47
C GLY A 26 5.50 -5.16 5.36
N SER A 27 5.79 -6.41 5.71
CA SER A 27 6.27 -7.39 4.75
C SER A 27 5.19 -7.53 3.70
N LEU A 28 5.46 -7.05 2.49
CA LEU A 28 4.58 -7.21 1.36
C LEU A 28 4.60 -8.71 1.02
N GLU A 29 3.70 -9.48 1.62
CA GLU A 29 3.66 -10.91 1.43
C GLU A 29 3.05 -11.19 0.06
N CYS A 30 3.86 -11.74 -0.84
CA CYS A 30 3.43 -12.11 -2.18
C CYS A 30 3.26 -13.62 -2.31
N ALA A 31 2.15 -14.05 -2.90
CA ALA A 31 1.84 -15.44 -3.21
C ALA A 31 1.73 -15.62 -4.72
N LYS A 32 1.77 -16.86 -5.21
CA LYS A 32 1.50 -17.15 -6.64
C LYS A 32 0.12 -16.59 -7.00
N VAL A 33 0.02 -15.88 -8.12
CA VAL A 33 -1.19 -15.14 -8.54
C VAL A 33 -2.43 -16.05 -8.69
N ASP A 34 -2.23 -17.32 -9.03
CA ASP A 34 -3.33 -18.28 -9.15
C ASP A 34 -4.06 -18.51 -7.82
N VAL A 35 -3.39 -18.35 -6.68
CA VAL A 35 -3.98 -18.55 -5.35
C VAL A 35 -5.09 -17.53 -5.06
N PRO A 36 -4.84 -16.20 -5.02
CA PRO A 36 -5.92 -15.24 -4.82
C PRO A 36 -6.93 -15.26 -5.96
N LYS A 37 -6.51 -15.53 -7.20
CA LYS A 37 -7.43 -15.64 -8.34
C LYS A 37 -8.47 -16.76 -8.15
N HIS A 38 -8.05 -17.94 -7.67
CA HIS A 38 -8.97 -19.03 -7.33
C HIS A 38 -9.87 -18.67 -6.15
N ILE A 39 -9.32 -18.09 -5.07
CA ILE A 39 -10.12 -17.68 -3.90
C ILE A 39 -11.23 -16.69 -4.32
N ILE A 40 -10.90 -15.70 -5.14
CA ILE A 40 -11.87 -14.72 -5.65
C ILE A 40 -12.95 -15.42 -6.49
N ALA A 41 -12.56 -16.35 -7.38
CA ALA A 41 -13.50 -17.08 -8.22
C ALA A 41 -14.43 -17.99 -7.39
N ASP A 42 -13.90 -18.70 -6.40
CA ASP A 42 -14.66 -19.62 -5.53
C ASP A 42 -15.74 -18.90 -4.71
N HIS A 43 -15.56 -17.61 -4.47
CA HIS A 43 -16.53 -16.75 -3.78
C HIS A 43 -17.39 -15.92 -4.75
N GLY A 44 -17.44 -16.29 -6.04
CA GLY A 44 -18.27 -15.62 -7.05
C GLY A 44 -17.77 -14.22 -7.43
N GLY A 45 -16.54 -13.88 -7.07
CA GLY A 45 -15.88 -12.65 -7.46
C GLY A 45 -15.30 -12.73 -8.87
N ARG A 46 -14.79 -11.59 -9.33
CA ARG A 46 -14.13 -11.43 -10.63
C ARG A 46 -12.74 -10.88 -10.46
N TRP A 47 -11.79 -11.49 -11.17
CA TRP A 47 -10.43 -11.00 -11.31
C TRP A 47 -10.25 -10.31 -12.66
N VAL A 48 -9.84 -9.05 -12.66
CA VAL A 48 -9.60 -8.25 -13.86
C VAL A 48 -8.19 -7.69 -13.81
N GLU A 49 -7.32 -8.14 -14.71
CA GLU A 49 -6.01 -7.49 -14.88
C GLU A 49 -6.21 -6.08 -15.44
N LEU A 50 -5.54 -5.11 -14.83
CA LEU A 50 -5.64 -3.71 -15.20
C LEU A 50 -4.79 -3.44 -16.44
N ALA A 51 -5.33 -2.63 -17.36
CA ALA A 51 -4.57 -2.13 -18.50
C ALA A 51 -3.41 -1.23 -18.04
N PRO A 52 -2.35 -1.04 -18.85
CA PRO A 52 -1.19 -0.23 -18.46
C PRO A 52 -1.53 1.18 -17.97
N ALA A 53 -2.51 1.85 -18.58
CA ALA A 53 -2.95 3.18 -18.14
C ALA A 53 -3.64 3.15 -16.77
N GLN A 54 -4.51 2.16 -16.53
CA GLN A 54 -5.17 1.95 -15.24
C GLN A 54 -4.14 1.63 -14.15
N TRP A 55 -3.12 0.85 -14.50
CA TRP A 55 -1.98 0.56 -13.62
C TRP A 55 -1.25 1.84 -13.20
N GLN A 56 -0.87 2.69 -14.15
CA GLN A 56 -0.18 3.94 -13.82
C GLN A 56 -1.04 4.88 -12.98
N PHE A 57 -2.33 5.01 -13.31
CA PHE A 57 -3.28 5.79 -12.53
C PHE A 57 -3.34 5.31 -11.07
N LEU A 58 -3.46 3.99 -10.87
CA LEU A 58 -3.51 3.36 -9.55
C LEU A 58 -2.27 3.66 -8.70
N ARG A 59 -1.07 3.70 -9.29
CA ARG A 59 0.14 4.08 -8.55
C ARG A 59 0.07 5.52 -8.03
N GLY A 60 -0.55 6.42 -8.80
CA GLY A 60 -0.82 7.79 -8.37
C GLY A 60 -1.78 7.83 -7.18
N VAL A 61 -2.85 7.04 -7.22
CA VAL A 61 -3.79 6.88 -6.10
C VAL A 61 -3.08 6.34 -4.85
N TYR A 62 -2.27 5.30 -4.99
CA TYR A 62 -1.48 4.72 -3.89
C TYR A 62 -0.54 5.75 -3.27
N ALA A 63 0.19 6.51 -4.10
CA ALA A 63 1.14 7.52 -3.61
C ALA A 63 0.45 8.71 -2.92
N ALA A 64 -0.82 8.98 -3.25
CA ALA A 64 -1.61 10.04 -2.66
C ALA A 64 -2.33 9.63 -1.36
N ASP A 65 -2.44 8.33 -1.09
CA ASP A 65 -3.09 7.80 0.11
C ASP A 65 -2.15 7.88 1.32
N PRO A 66 -2.45 8.69 2.35
CA PRO A 66 -1.59 8.84 3.53
C PRO A 66 -1.51 7.58 4.39
N THR A 67 -2.38 6.60 4.16
CA THR A 67 -2.37 5.31 4.88
C THR A 67 -1.57 4.24 4.16
N SER A 68 -1.21 4.48 2.90
CA SER A 68 -0.36 3.57 2.14
C SER A 68 1.10 3.62 2.65
N PRO A 69 1.83 2.50 2.59
CA PRO A 69 3.26 2.47 2.90
C PRO A 69 4.04 3.56 2.14
N THR A 70 5.12 4.05 2.75
CA THR A 70 5.97 5.12 2.17
C THR A 70 6.76 4.67 0.93
N THR A 71 6.76 3.37 0.64
CA THR A 71 7.38 2.77 -0.54
C THR A 71 6.41 2.72 -1.71
N LEU A 72 6.89 2.93 -2.93
CA LEU A 72 6.07 2.73 -4.11
C LEU A 72 5.54 1.29 -4.21
N PRO A 73 4.37 1.08 -4.84
CA PRO A 73 3.85 -0.25 -5.06
C PRO A 73 4.81 -1.07 -5.92
N VAL A 74 4.96 -2.35 -5.58
CA VAL A 74 5.86 -3.28 -6.28
C VAL A 74 5.27 -3.74 -7.62
N GLY A 75 6.14 -4.39 -8.41
CA GLY A 75 5.71 -5.12 -9.60
C GLY A 75 5.51 -4.24 -10.84
N ASP A 76 5.08 -4.90 -11.91
CA ASP A 76 4.96 -4.32 -13.25
C ASP A 76 3.51 -4.16 -13.71
N ARG A 77 2.57 -4.78 -13.00
CA ARG A 77 1.13 -4.74 -13.29
C ARG A 77 0.29 -4.88 -12.02
N ALA A 78 -1.02 -4.76 -12.19
CA ALA A 78 -1.96 -4.96 -11.10
C ALA A 78 -3.25 -5.62 -11.59
N ALA A 79 -3.99 -6.20 -10.67
CA ALA A 79 -5.33 -6.69 -10.92
C ALA A 79 -6.31 -6.12 -9.90
N LEU A 80 -7.52 -5.83 -10.38
CA LEU A 80 -8.67 -5.51 -9.57
C LEU A 80 -9.52 -6.77 -9.40
N ALA A 81 -9.70 -7.18 -8.16
CA ALA A 81 -10.68 -8.18 -7.78
C ALA A 81 -11.92 -7.51 -7.19
N GLN A 82 -13.10 -7.95 -7.64
CA GLN A 82 -14.38 -7.50 -7.11
C GLN A 82 -15.19 -8.71 -6.66
N MET A 83 -15.59 -8.72 -5.40
CA MET A 83 -16.48 -9.74 -4.85
C MET A 83 -17.93 -9.42 -5.25
N GLY A 84 -18.74 -10.44 -5.51
CA GLY A 84 -20.14 -10.24 -5.86
C GLY A 84 -20.89 -9.46 -4.77
N GLY A 85 -21.45 -8.30 -5.15
CA GLY A 85 -22.21 -7.45 -4.23
C GLY A 85 -21.39 -6.50 -3.34
N ALA A 86 -20.05 -6.52 -3.44
CA ALA A 86 -19.20 -5.55 -2.75
C ALA A 86 -19.17 -4.20 -3.48
N ASP A 87 -19.17 -3.11 -2.73
CA ASP A 87 -19.01 -1.73 -3.22
C ASP A 87 -17.55 -1.27 -3.21
N PHE A 88 -16.62 -2.13 -2.82
CA PHE A 88 -15.18 -1.88 -2.81
C PHE A 88 -14.44 -2.85 -3.75
N GLY A 89 -13.21 -2.47 -4.10
CA GLY A 89 -12.29 -3.31 -4.85
C GLY A 89 -11.14 -3.81 -3.99
N LEU A 90 -10.63 -4.99 -4.30
CA LEU A 90 -9.31 -5.43 -3.82
C LEU A 90 -8.32 -5.31 -4.98
N VAL A 91 -7.28 -4.51 -4.77
CA VAL A 91 -6.22 -4.33 -5.77
C VAL A 91 -5.02 -5.16 -5.35
N PHE A 92 -4.58 -6.04 -6.24
CA PHE A 92 -3.37 -6.83 -6.10
C PHE A 92 -2.29 -6.25 -7.00
N PHE A 93 -1.18 -5.82 -6.41
CA PHE A 93 0.05 -5.51 -7.14
C PHE A 93 0.75 -6.81 -7.53
N ILE A 94 1.19 -6.94 -8.78
CA ILE A 94 1.72 -8.19 -9.34
C ILE A 94 3.16 -7.97 -9.79
N ASP A 95 4.06 -8.78 -9.24
CA ASP A 95 5.47 -8.86 -9.61
C ASP A 95 5.77 -10.25 -10.18
N GLY A 96 6.05 -10.32 -11.49
CA GLY A 96 6.23 -11.60 -12.18
C GLY A 96 4.97 -12.46 -12.09
N ASP A 97 5.03 -13.64 -11.49
CA ASP A 97 3.89 -14.55 -11.27
C ASP A 97 3.29 -14.43 -9.86
N ARG A 98 3.67 -13.39 -9.10
CA ARG A 98 3.29 -13.22 -7.69
C ARG A 98 2.35 -12.04 -7.50
N ALA A 99 1.20 -12.29 -6.88
CA ALA A 99 0.31 -11.25 -6.38
C ALA A 99 0.64 -10.95 -4.91
N CYS A 100 0.86 -9.68 -4.61
CA CYS A 100 1.19 -9.20 -3.27
C CYS A 100 -0.04 -8.82 -2.46
N SER A 101 0.14 -8.65 -1.14
CA SER A 101 -0.94 -8.30 -0.20
C SER A 101 -1.86 -7.22 -0.79
N PRO A 102 -3.18 -7.48 -0.88
CA PRO A 102 -4.07 -6.57 -1.57
C PRO A 102 -4.30 -5.31 -0.74
N ILE A 103 -4.56 -4.21 -1.44
CA ILE A 103 -5.13 -3.00 -0.84
C ILE A 103 -6.63 -2.95 -1.11
N VAL A 104 -7.38 -2.39 -0.17
CA VAL A 104 -8.80 -2.09 -0.35
C VAL A 104 -8.92 -0.72 -1.01
N VAL A 105 -9.68 -0.63 -2.08
CA VAL A 105 -9.99 0.65 -2.76
C VAL A 105 -11.48 0.92 -2.71
N SER A 106 -11.85 2.19 -2.57
CA SER A 106 -13.25 2.62 -2.52
C SER A 106 -13.96 2.45 -3.87
N ARG A 107 -15.30 2.52 -3.83
CA ARG A 107 -16.14 2.53 -5.05
C ARG A 107 -15.70 3.59 -6.05
N ASP A 108 -15.38 4.80 -5.57
CA ASP A 108 -14.99 5.92 -6.42
C ASP A 108 -13.67 5.63 -7.15
N VAL A 109 -12.70 5.01 -6.48
CA VAL A 109 -11.45 4.58 -7.13
C VAL A 109 -11.70 3.50 -8.17
N VAL A 110 -12.61 2.56 -7.89
CA VAL A 110 -13.05 1.55 -8.85
C VAL A 110 -13.70 2.18 -10.09
N GLU A 111 -14.57 3.17 -9.90
CA GLU A 111 -15.21 3.92 -11.00
C GLU A 111 -14.18 4.70 -11.82
N MET A 112 -13.25 5.42 -11.17
CA MET A 112 -12.17 6.13 -11.86
C MET A 112 -11.26 5.19 -12.66
N LEU A 113 -10.92 4.02 -12.11
CA LEU A 113 -10.17 2.99 -12.86
C LEU A 113 -10.93 2.57 -14.11
N ARG A 114 -12.26 2.43 -14.02
CA ARG A 114 -13.12 2.08 -15.15
C ARG A 114 -13.10 3.17 -16.21
N ASP A 115 -13.22 4.43 -15.81
CA ASP A 115 -13.16 5.59 -16.70
C ASP A 115 -11.81 5.77 -17.38
N VAL A 116 -10.70 5.46 -16.70
CA VAL A 116 -9.38 5.39 -17.33
C VAL A 116 -9.33 4.26 -18.36
N GLY A 117 -9.87 3.08 -18.03
CA GLY A 117 -9.89 1.92 -18.92
C GLY A 117 -10.75 2.11 -20.18
N THR A 118 -11.81 2.91 -20.10
CA THR A 118 -12.67 3.25 -21.24
C THR A 118 -12.20 4.50 -22.00
N GLY A 119 -11.15 5.17 -21.52
CA GLY A 119 -10.61 6.39 -22.12
C GLY A 119 -11.43 7.65 -21.86
N HIS A 120 -12.37 7.61 -20.91
CA HIS A 120 -13.14 8.78 -20.48
C HIS A 120 -12.24 9.79 -19.75
N ILE A 121 -11.29 9.31 -18.94
CA ILE A 121 -10.26 10.14 -18.33
C ILE A 121 -9.04 10.16 -19.26
N ASN A 122 -8.77 11.34 -19.84
CA ASN A 122 -7.55 11.57 -20.60
C ASN A 122 -6.39 11.83 -19.62
N HIS A 123 -5.47 10.88 -19.54
CA HIS A 123 -4.36 10.85 -18.58
C HIS A 123 -3.07 11.42 -19.16
N ALA A 124 -3.04 11.75 -20.46
CA ALA A 124 -1.94 12.45 -21.09
C ALA A 124 -2.07 13.95 -20.80
N GLY A 125 -1.19 14.47 -19.93
CA GLY A 125 -1.06 15.92 -19.75
C GLY A 125 -0.50 16.58 -21.01
N GLN A 126 -1.00 17.77 -21.35
CA GLN A 126 -0.44 18.61 -22.42
C GLN A 126 0.68 19.55 -21.91
N GLY A 127 1.27 19.23 -20.76
CA GLY A 127 2.11 20.15 -19.98
C GLY A 127 1.27 21.00 -19.02
N LEU A 128 1.90 21.45 -17.93
CA LEU A 128 1.35 22.47 -17.02
C LEU A 128 1.72 23.86 -17.52
#